data_AF-A0A814BEA0-F1
#
_entry.id   AF-A0A814BEA0-F1
#
_cell.length_a   1.000
_cell.length_b   1.000
_cell.length_c   1.000
_cell.angle_alpha   90.00
_cell.angle_beta   90.00
_cell.angle_gamma   90.00
#
_symmetry.space_group_name_H-M   'P 1'
#
loop_
_entity.id
_entity.type
_entity.pdbx_description
1 polymer ?
#
loop_
_entity_poly.entity_id
_entity_poly.type
_entity_poly.pdbx_seq_one_letter_code
_entity_poly.pdbx_strand_id
1 'polypeptide(L)'
;MKILLTTLDGSIYPVEVSSDLEIINLKALCEQETGIPVNRMSLTYNGQALSDNNKSLNGYSIAENDIIVVQAQGPSQAQATNLPIDVPLIDFGSIAVPHNRPHSSRSSQQALTPNLSNMLQMLMSDPSHLEVIRQRFPDLASAIQRNDT
;
A
#
# COMPACT_ATOMS: atom_id res chain seq x y z
N MET A 1 -16.41 -15.02 -25.63
CA MET A 1 -16.07 -15.55 -24.30
C MET A 1 -16.39 -14.50 -23.26
N LYS A 2 -16.77 -14.89 -22.06
CA LYS A 2 -17.05 -13.97 -20.95
C LYS A 2 -15.86 -13.90 -20.00
N ILE A 3 -15.46 -12.71 -19.57
CA ILE A 3 -14.42 -12.51 -18.55
C ILE A 3 -14.94 -11.61 -17.42
N LEU A 4 -14.26 -11.64 -16.28
CA LEU A 4 -14.60 -10.83 -15.11
C LEU A 4 -13.52 -9.80 -14.86
N LEU A 5 -13.88 -8.52 -14.93
CA LEU A 5 -13.01 -7.42 -14.53
C LEU A 5 -13.27 -7.12 -13.06
N THR A 6 -12.24 -7.14 -12.22
CA THR A 6 -12.35 -6.79 -10.80
C THR A 6 -11.51 -5.57 -10.49
N THR A 7 -12.12 -4.56 -9.87
CA THR A 7 -11.39 -3.37 -9.40
C THR A 7 -10.92 -3.54 -7.95
N LEU A 8 -9.95 -2.72 -7.51
CA LEU A 8 -9.49 -2.70 -6.12
C LEU A 8 -10.57 -2.27 -5.11
N ASP A 9 -11.64 -1.63 -5.58
CA ASP A 9 -12.80 -1.24 -4.78
C ASP A 9 -13.72 -2.44 -4.49
N GLY A 10 -13.45 -3.61 -5.07
CA GLY A 10 -14.25 -4.83 -4.94
C GLY A 10 -15.42 -4.91 -5.92
N SER A 11 -15.51 -3.97 -6.87
CA SER A 11 -16.52 -4.02 -7.93
C SER A 11 -16.11 -5.03 -9.01
N ILE A 12 -17.08 -5.83 -9.48
CA ILE A 12 -16.89 -6.88 -10.48
C ILE A 12 -17.78 -6.59 -11.69
N TYR A 13 -17.18 -6.51 -12.87
CA TYR A 13 -17.84 -6.20 -14.14
C TYR A 13 -17.67 -7.38 -15.10
N PRO A 14 -18.75 -8.10 -15.46
CA PRO A 14 -18.70 -9.14 -16.47
C PRO A 14 -18.68 -8.53 -17.88
N VAL A 15 -17.69 -8.88 -18.69
CA VAL A 15 -17.55 -8.37 -20.07
C VAL A 15 -17.48 -9.52 -21.07
N GLU A 16 -18.23 -9.41 -22.16
CA GLU A 16 -18.15 -10.34 -23.29
C GLU A 16 -17.17 -9.82 -24.34
N VAL A 17 -16.15 -10.63 -24.64
CA VAL A 17 -15.06 -10.30 -25.57
C VAL A 17 -14.72 -11.51 -26.45
N SER A 18 -14.02 -11.26 -27.56
CA SER A 18 -13.45 -12.34 -28.40
C SER A 18 -12.12 -12.83 -27.81
N SER A 19 -11.79 -14.11 -28.00
CA SER A 19 -10.50 -14.69 -27.54
C SER A 19 -9.27 -14.09 -28.23
N ASP A 20 -9.48 -13.59 -29.45
CA ASP A 20 -8.50 -12.88 -30.28
C ASP A 20 -8.40 -11.39 -29.98
N LEU A 21 -9.22 -10.86 -29.06
CA LEU A 21 -9.19 -9.44 -28.70
C LEU A 21 -7.81 -9.05 -28.13
N GLU A 22 -7.26 -7.95 -28.64
CA GLU A 22 -6.01 -7.37 -28.18
C GLU A 22 -6.16 -6.66 -26.83
N ILE A 23 -5.08 -6.64 -26.03
CA ILE A 23 -5.07 -5.96 -24.74
C ILE A 23 -5.39 -4.46 -24.86
N ILE A 24 -5.00 -3.81 -25.96
CA ILE A 24 -5.32 -2.39 -26.18
C ILE A 24 -6.84 -2.14 -26.23
N ASN A 25 -7.57 -3.00 -26.92
CA ASN A 25 -9.02 -2.89 -27.05
C ASN A 25 -9.72 -3.25 -25.74
N LEU A 26 -9.19 -4.25 -25.02
CA LEU A 26 -9.67 -4.59 -23.68
C LEU A 26 -9.51 -3.41 -22.70
N LYS A 27 -8.38 -2.69 -22.73
CA LYS A 27 -8.17 -1.50 -21.89
C LYS A 27 -9.20 -0.41 -22.18
N ALA A 28 -9.55 -0.19 -23.44
CA ALA A 28 -10.60 0.76 -23.81
C ALA A 28 -11.97 0.36 -23.25
N LEU A 29 -12.33 -0.94 -23.31
CA LEU A 29 -13.54 -1.46 -22.67
C LEU A 29 -13.52 -1.26 -21.16
N CYS A 30 -12.38 -1.55 -20.52
CA CYS A 30 -12.21 -1.33 -19.09
C CYS A 30 -12.36 0.16 -18.72
N GLU A 31 -11.89 1.10 -19.54
CA GLU A 31 -12.07 2.54 -19.32
C GLU A 31 -13.54 2.93 -19.34
N GLN A 32 -14.31 2.37 -20.27
CA GLN A 32 -15.74 2.61 -20.38
C GLN A 32 -16.54 2.04 -19.20
N GLU A 33 -16.19 0.84 -18.72
CA GLU A 33 -16.91 0.17 -17.64
C GLU A 33 -16.52 0.69 -16.24
N THR A 34 -15.22 0.94 -16.02
CA THR A 34 -14.68 1.32 -14.70
C THR A 34 -14.44 2.82 -14.54
N GLY A 35 -14.41 3.58 -15.63
CA GLY A 35 -14.05 5.01 -15.62
C GLY A 35 -12.56 5.30 -15.40
N ILE A 36 -11.71 4.28 -15.31
CA ILE A 36 -10.26 4.45 -15.12
C ILE A 36 -9.62 4.76 -16.48
N PRO A 37 -8.93 5.89 -16.65
CA PRO A 37 -8.31 6.22 -17.94
C PRO A 37 -7.20 5.22 -18.30
N VAL A 38 -7.14 4.80 -19.56
CA VAL A 38 -6.17 3.80 -20.06
C VAL A 38 -4.72 4.13 -19.69
N ASN A 39 -4.35 5.42 -19.69
CA ASN A 39 -3.01 5.89 -19.33
C ASN A 39 -2.60 5.57 -17.88
N ARG A 40 -3.58 5.45 -16.97
CA ARG A 40 -3.35 5.07 -15.57
C ARG A 40 -3.83 3.65 -15.28
N MET A 41 -4.26 2.91 -16.29
CA MET A 41 -4.83 1.57 -16.10
C MET A 41 -3.74 0.52 -16.13
N SER A 42 -3.66 -0.30 -15.08
CA SER A 42 -2.85 -1.51 -15.06
C SER A 42 -3.79 -2.70 -14.97
N LEU A 43 -3.65 -3.61 -15.94
CA LEU A 43 -4.36 -4.88 -15.97
C LEU A 43 -3.40 -5.97 -15.50
N THR A 44 -3.85 -6.79 -14.54
CA THR A 44 -3.06 -7.89 -14.00
C THR A 44 -3.86 -9.19 -14.05
N TYR A 45 -3.23 -10.25 -14.57
CA TYR A 45 -3.81 -11.59 -14.67
C TYR A 45 -2.78 -12.62 -14.18
N ASN A 46 -3.16 -13.51 -13.26
CA ASN A 46 -2.26 -14.50 -12.64
C ASN A 46 -0.93 -13.90 -12.12
N GLY A 47 -0.99 -12.68 -11.56
CA GLY A 47 0.20 -11.96 -11.07
C GLY A 47 1.10 -11.39 -12.17
N GLN A 48 0.73 -11.52 -13.45
CA GLN A 48 1.42 -10.91 -14.58
C GLN A 48 0.68 -9.67 -15.07
N ALA A 49 1.40 -8.56 -15.21
CA ALA A 49 0.88 -7.35 -15.82
C ALA A 49 0.71 -7.54 -17.34
N LEU A 50 -0.48 -7.21 -17.85
CA LEU A 50 -0.78 -7.22 -19.28
C LEU A 50 -0.26 -5.93 -19.93
N SER A 51 1.07 -5.85 -20.05
CA SER A 51 1.78 -4.68 -20.58
C SER A 51 1.82 -4.66 -22.11
N ASP A 52 1.75 -5.82 -22.77
CA ASP A 52 1.82 -5.90 -24.23
C ASP A 52 0.44 -5.59 -24.82
N ASN A 53 0.36 -4.46 -25.52
CA ASN A 53 -0.88 -3.93 -26.07
C ASN A 53 -1.35 -4.66 -27.34
N ASN A 54 -0.44 -5.27 -28.11
CA ASN A 54 -0.75 -5.97 -29.37
C ASN A 54 -0.97 -7.48 -29.17
N LYS A 55 -0.68 -7.99 -27.98
CA LYS A 55 -0.93 -9.39 -27.65
C LYS A 55 -2.41 -9.62 -27.42
N SER A 56 -2.92 -10.75 -27.89
CA SER A 56 -4.31 -11.14 -27.68
C SER A 56 -4.53 -11.79 -26.32
N LEU A 57 -5.80 -11.82 -25.88
CA LEU A 57 -6.22 -12.53 -24.67
C LEU A 57 -5.78 -14.01 -24.68
N ASN A 58 -5.98 -14.71 -25.80
CA ASN A 58 -5.51 -16.08 -25.97
C ASN A 58 -3.98 -16.20 -25.88
N GLY A 59 -3.24 -15.19 -26.36
CA GLY A 59 -1.79 -15.13 -26.20
C GLY A 59 -1.33 -15.07 -24.73
N TYR A 60 -2.16 -14.55 -23.83
CA TYR A 60 -1.95 -14.58 -22.38
C TYR A 60 -2.60 -15.79 -21.70
N SER A 61 -3.14 -16.74 -22.47
CA SER A 61 -3.87 -17.91 -21.98
C SER A 61 -5.08 -17.55 -21.11
N ILE A 62 -5.68 -16.39 -21.36
CA ILE A 62 -6.89 -15.95 -20.67
C ILE A 62 -8.08 -16.69 -21.29
N ALA A 63 -8.84 -17.39 -20.46
CA ALA A 63 -9.97 -18.20 -20.84
C ALA A 63 -11.32 -17.57 -20.43
N GLU A 64 -12.40 -18.30 -20.69
CA GLU A 64 -13.73 -17.90 -20.22
C GLU A 64 -13.84 -18.00 -18.69
N ASN A 65 -14.54 -17.04 -18.10
CA ASN A 65 -14.74 -16.82 -16.67
C ASN A 65 -13.48 -16.50 -15.87
N ASP A 66 -12.37 -16.18 -16.55
CA ASP A 66 -11.17 -15.69 -15.88
C ASP A 66 -11.35 -14.29 -15.30
N ILE A 67 -10.58 -14.01 -14.25
CA ILE A 67 -10.61 -12.75 -13.52
C ILE A 67 -9.38 -11.93 -13.86
N ILE A 68 -9.60 -10.71 -14.33
CA ILE A 68 -8.55 -9.72 -14.57
C ILE A 68 -8.72 -8.60 -13.56
N VAL A 69 -7.63 -8.29 -12.85
CA VAL A 69 -7.61 -7.19 -11.90
C VAL A 69 -7.30 -5.90 -12.64
N VAL A 70 -8.21 -4.93 -12.53
CA VAL A 70 -8.09 -3.58 -13.05
C VAL A 70 -7.75 -2.66 -11.89
N GLN A 71 -6.58 -2.02 -11.96
CA GLN A 71 -6.16 -1.06 -10.95
C GLN A 71 -5.77 0.26 -11.61
N ALA A 72 -6.20 1.35 -10.99
CA ALA A 72 -5.70 2.67 -11.33
C ALA A 72 -4.32 2.81 -10.67
N GLN A 73 -3.27 2.91 -11.48
CA GLN A 73 -2.01 3.47 -11.00
C GLN A 73 -2.30 4.92 -10.60
N GLY A 74 -2.15 5.21 -9.30
CA GLY A 74 -1.96 6.58 -8.85
C GLY A 74 -0.75 7.20 -9.56
N PRO A 75 -0.49 8.51 -9.42
CA PRO A 75 0.78 9.06 -9.85
C PRO A 75 1.90 8.22 -9.22
N SER A 76 2.54 7.39 -10.05
CA SER A 76 3.68 6.60 -9.64
C SER A 76 4.72 7.57 -9.12
N GLN A 77 4.88 7.63 -7.80
CA GLN A 77 6.12 8.12 -7.19
C GLN A 77 7.20 7.09 -7.50
N ALA A 78 7.58 7.01 -8.77
CA ALA A 78 8.65 6.16 -9.26
C ALA A 78 9.35 6.90 -10.41
N GLN A 79 9.79 8.12 -10.10
CA GLN A 79 11.02 8.68 -10.64
C GLN A 79 11.74 9.37 -9.47
N ALA A 80 12.58 8.62 -8.78
CA ALA A 80 13.84 9.19 -8.30
C ALA A 80 14.68 9.49 -9.55
N THR A 81 14.30 10.52 -10.29
CA THR A 81 15.11 11.13 -11.33
C THR A 81 16.19 11.91 -10.60
N ASN A 82 17.44 11.60 -10.94
CA ASN A 82 18.63 12.32 -10.52
C ASN A 82 18.70 13.70 -11.20
N LEU A 83 17.64 14.52 -11.13
CA LEU A 83 17.56 15.89 -11.63
C LEU A 83 17.09 16.82 -10.51
N PRO A 84 17.61 18.06 -10.45
CA PRO A 84 17.32 19.00 -9.37
C PRO A 84 15.83 19.32 -9.32
N ILE A 85 15.24 19.01 -8.17
CA ILE A 85 13.80 19.02 -7.90
C ILE A 85 13.32 20.45 -7.64
N ASP A 86 12.39 20.96 -8.46
CA ASP A 86 11.49 22.06 -8.10
C ASP A 86 10.14 21.45 -7.69
N VAL A 87 10.05 21.07 -6.41
CA VAL A 87 8.78 20.95 -5.70
C VAL A 87 8.59 22.25 -4.94
N PRO A 88 7.36 22.77 -4.76
CA PRO A 88 7.16 23.75 -3.72
C PRO A 88 7.58 23.09 -2.41
N LEU A 89 8.66 23.62 -1.85
CA LEU A 89 9.23 23.24 -0.57
C LEU A 89 8.14 23.44 0.49
N ILE A 90 7.45 22.36 0.85
CA ILE A 90 6.51 22.39 1.96
C ILE A 90 7.37 22.57 3.21
N ASP A 91 7.39 23.81 3.72
CA ASP A 91 8.15 24.20 4.90
C ASP A 91 7.44 23.70 6.17
N PHE A 92 7.81 22.50 6.60
CA PHE A 92 7.32 21.91 7.85
C PHE A 92 7.88 22.59 9.11
N GLY A 93 8.69 23.64 8.99
CA GLY A 93 9.24 24.42 10.11
C GLY A 93 8.18 25.21 10.88
N SER A 94 7.01 25.43 10.28
CA SER A 94 5.90 26.19 10.87
C SER A 94 4.84 25.30 11.55
N ILE A 95 5.00 23.97 11.54
CA ILE A 95 4.13 23.10 12.34
C ILE A 95 4.58 23.22 13.79
N ALA A 96 3.84 24.01 14.57
CA ALA A 96 3.97 24.10 16.01
C ALA A 96 3.58 22.76 16.66
N VAL A 97 4.52 21.82 16.71
CA VAL A 97 4.42 20.65 17.56
C VAL A 97 4.61 21.08 19.02
N PRO A 98 3.62 20.86 19.92
CA PRO A 98 3.79 21.16 21.34
C PRO A 98 4.95 20.34 21.92
N HIS A 99 6.03 21.06 22.20
CA HIS A 99 7.29 20.58 22.77
C HIS A 99 7.11 20.22 24.25
N ASN A 100 7.47 18.98 24.62
CA ASN A 100 7.78 18.64 26.01
C ASN A 100 9.19 18.01 26.15
N ARG A 101 10.21 18.87 25.94
CA ARG A 101 11.60 18.85 26.49
C ARG A 101 12.54 17.66 26.16
N PRO A 102 13.84 17.73 26.53
CA PRO A 102 14.83 18.77 26.24
C PRO A 102 16.05 18.21 25.48
N HIS A 103 16.82 19.14 24.92
CA HIS A 103 18.09 18.94 24.23
C HIS A 103 19.13 18.16 25.07
N SER A 104 19.70 17.10 24.50
CA SER A 104 21.06 16.64 24.81
C SER A 104 21.66 15.98 23.57
N SER A 105 22.82 16.48 23.19
CA SER A 105 23.61 16.13 22.01
C SER A 105 24.21 14.72 22.05
N ARG A 106 24.46 14.21 20.83
CA ARG A 106 25.51 13.26 20.41
C ARG A 106 25.26 11.74 20.49
N SER A 107 25.46 11.16 19.30
CA SER A 107 26.03 9.83 18.94
C SER A 107 25.18 8.57 18.95
N SER A 108 25.38 7.81 17.85
CA SER A 108 25.03 6.42 17.55
C SER A 108 23.56 6.06 17.32
N GLN A 109 23.19 6.07 16.03
CA GLN A 109 22.57 4.94 15.32
C GLN A 109 21.99 3.83 16.22
N GLN A 110 20.68 3.87 16.46
CA GLN A 110 19.91 2.64 16.60
C GLN A 110 18.51 2.85 16.01
N ALA A 111 18.18 1.91 15.15
CA ALA A 111 17.18 1.99 14.11
C ALA A 111 15.77 2.30 14.62
N LEU A 112 15.04 3.08 13.82
CA LEU A 112 13.58 3.23 13.78
C LEU A 112 12.85 1.93 13.38
N THR A 113 13.37 0.76 13.78
CA THR A 113 12.57 -0.46 13.71
C THR A 113 11.68 -0.50 14.95
N PRO A 114 10.38 -0.83 14.82
CA PRO A 114 9.58 -1.25 15.96
C PRO A 114 10.12 -2.61 16.43
N ASN A 115 11.25 -2.56 17.15
CA ASN A 115 11.79 -3.72 17.83
C ASN A 115 10.93 -3.94 19.09
N LEU A 116 10.64 -5.21 19.41
CA LEU A 116 9.88 -5.59 20.60
C LEU A 116 10.45 -4.92 21.87
N SER A 117 11.78 -4.76 21.94
CA SER A 117 12.45 -4.07 23.05
C SER A 117 12.08 -2.59 23.13
N ASN A 118 11.97 -1.88 22.01
CA ASN A 118 11.57 -0.46 21.98
C ASN A 118 10.10 -0.29 22.37
N MET A 119 9.25 -1.24 21.97
CA MET A 119 7.82 -1.25 22.35
C MET A 119 7.66 -1.54 23.84
N LEU A 120 8.41 -2.51 24.38
CA LEU A 120 8.39 -2.87 25.80
C LEU A 120 8.93 -1.72 26.65
N GLN A 121 9.99 -1.04 26.19
CA GLN A 121 10.51 0.17 26.81
C GLN A 121 9.47 1.30 26.82
N MET A 122 8.79 1.56 25.70
CA MET A 122 7.74 2.58 25.62
C MET A 122 6.58 2.28 26.58
N LEU A 123 6.26 0.99 26.76
CA LEU A 123 5.21 0.56 27.67
C LEU A 123 5.60 0.68 29.15
N MET A 124 6.87 0.49 29.47
CA MET A 124 7.43 0.72 30.81
C MET A 124 7.65 2.20 31.12
N SER A 125 7.92 3.02 30.11
CA SER A 125 8.22 4.45 30.27
C SER A 125 7.04 5.27 30.79
N ASP A 126 5.80 4.83 30.53
CA ASP A 126 4.60 5.52 30.98
C ASP A 126 3.75 4.66 31.93
N PRO A 127 3.52 5.10 33.19
CA PRO A 127 2.79 4.32 34.18
C PRO A 127 1.28 4.20 33.85
N SER A 128 0.72 5.09 33.04
CA SER A 128 -0.70 5.02 32.67
C SER A 128 -0.99 3.87 31.70
N HIS A 129 -0.03 3.51 30.85
CA HIS A 129 -0.15 2.36 29.96
C HIS A 129 -0.20 1.05 30.75
N LEU A 130 0.61 0.92 31.80
CA LEU A 130 0.54 -0.23 32.71
C LEU A 130 -0.80 -0.31 33.44
N GLU A 131 -1.40 0.81 33.82
CA GLU A 131 -2.72 0.81 34.46
C GLU A 131 -3.81 0.25 33.52
N VAL A 132 -3.82 0.67 32.26
CA VAL A 132 -4.77 0.15 31.24
C VAL A 132 -4.56 -1.34 31.00
N ILE A 133 -3.30 -1.79 30.91
CA ILE A 133 -2.97 -3.20 30.77
C ILE A 133 -3.36 -3.97 32.02
N ARG A 134 -3.12 -3.44 33.22
CA ARG A 134 -3.49 -4.09 34.48
C ARG A 134 -5.00 -4.25 34.60
N GLN A 135 -5.78 -3.27 34.12
CA GLN A 135 -7.24 -3.34 34.11
C GLN A 135 -7.77 -4.37 33.10
N ARG A 136 -7.12 -4.54 31.95
CA ARG A 136 -7.64 -5.40 30.85
C ARG A 136 -6.97 -6.78 30.74
N PHE A 137 -5.72 -6.89 31.18
CA PHE A 137 -4.82 -8.02 30.99
C PHE A 137 -3.89 -8.15 32.22
N PRO A 138 -4.41 -8.57 33.38
CA PRO A 138 -3.65 -8.61 34.64
C PRO A 138 -2.41 -9.52 34.58
N ASP A 139 -2.48 -10.65 33.86
CA ASP A 139 -1.35 -11.56 33.68
C ASP A 139 -0.21 -10.94 32.86
N LEU A 140 -0.54 -10.15 31.83
CA LEU A 140 0.43 -9.47 30.99
C LEU A 140 1.14 -8.34 31.75
N ALA A 141 0.39 -7.57 32.55
CA ALA A 141 0.97 -6.55 33.43
C ALA A 141 1.99 -7.15 34.40
N SER A 142 1.64 -8.29 35.01
CA SER A 142 2.52 -9.01 35.94
C SER A 142 3.78 -9.54 35.25
N ALA A 143 3.65 -10.02 34.01
CA ALA A 143 4.78 -10.53 33.22
C ALA A 143 5.75 -9.40 32.80
N ILE A 144 5.25 -8.22 32.45
CA ILE A 144 6.09 -7.06 32.10
C ILE A 144 6.91 -6.60 33.31
N GLN A 145 6.30 -6.57 34.50
CA GLN A 145 6.99 -6.18 35.74
C GLN A 145 8.00 -7.25 36.22
N ARG A 146 7.78 -8.52 35.90
CA ARG A 146 8.70 -9.62 36.22
C ARG A 146 9.93 -9.69 35.30
N ASN A 147 9.89 -9.10 34.10
CA ASN A 147 11.05 -9.04 33.21
C ASN A 147 12.16 -8.09 33.72
N ASP A 148 11.96 -7.46 34.88
CA ASP A 148 12.93 -6.59 35.58
C ASP A 148 13.82 -7.35 36.60
N THR A 149 13.63 -8.67 36.79
CA THR A 149 14.51 -9.55 37.62
C THR A 149 15.27 -10.55 36.77
#